data_AF-A0A218P3K7-F1
#
_entry.id   AF-A0A218P3K7-F1
#
_cell.length_a   1.000
_cell.length_b   1.000
_cell.length_c   1.000
_cell.angle_alpha   90.00
_cell.angle_beta   90.00
_cell.angle_gamma   90.00
#
_symmetry.space_group_name_H-M   'P 1'
#
loop_
_entity.id
_entity.type
_entity.pdbx_description
1 polymer ?
#
loop_
_entity_poly.entity_id
_entity_poly.type
_entity_poly.pdbx_seq_one_letter_code
_entity_poly.pdbx_strand_id
1 'polypeptide(L)'
;MDEDTKVLRDYLMFTVPHVTVLAGALLGVLLIAGVSVNTALGIFTSFYGFMLFVLGLVVAPHFSKVPLYKVMMAFFVCLMLLGVVLLLYLE
;
A
#
# COMPACT_ATOMS: atom_id res chain seq x y z
N MET A 1 -21.69 -15.50 1.72
CA MET A 1 -20.79 -14.32 1.72
C MET A 1 -21.65 -13.14 2.10
N ASP A 2 -21.42 -12.58 3.29
CA ASP A 2 -22.06 -11.33 3.71
C ASP A 2 -21.84 -10.24 2.67
N GLU A 3 -22.91 -9.51 2.38
CA GLU A 3 -23.01 -8.50 1.34
C GLU A 3 -21.90 -7.44 1.46
N ASP A 4 -21.55 -7.10 2.69
CA ASP A 4 -20.44 -6.22 3.04
C ASP A 4 -19.11 -6.73 2.44
N THR A 5 -18.78 -8.02 2.59
CA THR A 5 -17.50 -8.54 2.09
C THR A 5 -17.38 -8.43 0.57
N LYS A 6 -18.50 -8.45 -0.16
CA LYS A 6 -18.49 -8.19 -1.62
C LYS A 6 -18.14 -6.74 -1.92
N VAL A 7 -18.72 -5.79 -1.21
CA VAL A 7 -18.44 -4.35 -1.37
C VAL A 7 -16.96 -4.05 -1.10
N LEU A 8 -16.39 -4.60 -0.02
CA LEU A 8 -14.95 -4.47 0.26
C LEU A 8 -14.09 -4.98 -0.89
N ARG A 9 -14.40 -6.18 -1.38
CA ARG A 9 -13.66 -6.82 -2.46
C ARG A 9 -13.74 -5.97 -3.73
N ASP A 10 -14.91 -5.47 -4.07
CA ASP A 10 -15.11 -4.70 -5.29
C ASP A 10 -14.40 -3.33 -5.18
N TYR A 11 -14.47 -2.64 -4.03
CA TYR A 11 -13.70 -1.42 -3.79
C TYR A 11 -12.19 -1.65 -3.94
N LEU A 12 -11.64 -2.67 -3.26
CA LEU A 12 -10.23 -3.03 -3.37
C LEU A 12 -9.85 -3.39 -4.81
N MET A 13 -10.68 -4.16 -5.50
CA MET A 13 -10.44 -4.59 -6.87
C MET A 13 -10.39 -3.40 -7.84
N PHE A 14 -11.17 -2.35 -7.60
CA PHE A 14 -11.12 -1.15 -8.42
C PHE A 14 -9.98 -0.21 -8.03
N THR A 15 -9.66 -0.03 -6.75
CA THR A 15 -8.65 0.98 -6.34
C THR A 15 -7.22 0.47 -6.33
N VAL A 16 -6.98 -0.80 -5.98
CA VAL A 16 -5.62 -1.36 -5.91
C VAL A 16 -4.87 -1.24 -7.24
N PRO A 17 -5.44 -1.59 -8.42
CA PRO A 17 -4.74 -1.42 -9.69
C PRO A 17 -4.32 0.02 -9.97
N HIS A 18 -5.16 1.00 -9.65
CA HIS A 18 -4.86 2.42 -9.86
C HIS A 18 -3.72 2.90 -8.96
N VAL A 19 -3.73 2.48 -7.68
CA VAL A 19 -2.64 2.77 -6.73
C VAL A 19 -1.33 2.12 -7.19
N THR A 20 -1.38 0.88 -7.66
CA THR A 20 -0.21 0.16 -8.17
C THR A 20 0.38 0.82 -9.42
N VAL A 21 -0.46 1.25 -10.36
CA VAL A 21 0.00 1.99 -11.56
C VAL A 21 0.65 3.31 -11.17
N LEU A 22 0.04 4.06 -10.24
CA LEU A 22 0.60 5.33 -9.76
C LEU A 22 1.95 5.13 -9.06
N ALA A 23 2.04 4.17 -8.13
CA ALA A 23 3.28 3.87 -7.43
C ALA A 23 4.38 3.36 -8.41
N GLY A 24 4.01 2.52 -9.37
CA GLY A 24 4.92 2.03 -10.41
C GLY A 24 5.41 3.14 -11.34
N ALA A 25 4.55 4.08 -11.71
CA ALA A 25 4.95 5.27 -12.49
C ALA A 25 5.95 6.12 -11.70
N LEU A 26 5.71 6.32 -10.40
CA LEU A 26 6.61 7.07 -9.53
C LEU A 26 7.99 6.39 -9.40
N LEU A 27 8.01 5.05 -9.24
CA LEU A 27 9.25 4.26 -9.29
C LEU A 27 9.97 4.44 -10.63
N GLY A 28 9.26 4.35 -11.75
CA GLY A 28 9.84 4.53 -13.09
C GLY A 28 10.48 5.91 -13.27
N VAL A 29 9.81 6.97 -12.80
CA VAL A 29 10.35 8.34 -12.83
C VAL A 29 11.63 8.46 -11.98
N LEU A 30 11.65 7.87 -10.77
CA LEU A 30 12.83 7.88 -9.91
C LEU A 30 14.03 7.18 -10.55
N LEU A 31 13.80 6.05 -11.21
CA LEU A 31 14.85 5.32 -11.93
C LEU A 31 15.37 6.11 -13.14
N ILE A 32 14.50 6.78 -13.89
CA ILE A 32 14.90 7.66 -15.00
C ILE A 32 15.71 8.87 -14.50
N ALA A 33 15.38 9.38 -13.31
CA ALA A 33 16.11 10.48 -12.67
C ALA A 33 17.50 10.08 -12.13
N GLY A 34 17.89 8.81 -12.24
CA GLY A 34 19.20 8.32 -11.79
C GLY A 34 19.28 8.11 -10.26
N VAL A 35 18.14 8.06 -9.57
CA VAL A 35 18.11 7.71 -8.15
C VAL A 35 18.58 6.27 -7.97
N SER A 36 19.33 6.00 -6.89
CA SER A 36 19.78 4.65 -6.59
C SER A 36 18.58 3.71 -6.50
N VAL A 37 18.72 2.49 -7.05
CA VAL A 37 17.64 1.49 -7.05
C VAL A 37 17.15 1.21 -5.62
N ASN A 38 18.09 1.22 -4.67
CA ASN A 38 17.86 1.05 -3.24
C ASN A 38 16.92 2.13 -2.68
N THR A 39 17.26 3.41 -2.88
CA THR A 39 16.44 4.53 -2.43
C THR A 39 15.09 4.55 -3.15
N ALA A 40 15.06 4.27 -4.46
CA ALA A 40 13.84 4.24 -5.25
C ALA A 40 12.86 3.15 -4.78
N LEU A 41 13.36 1.95 -4.44
CA LEU A 41 12.57 0.87 -3.86
C LEU A 41 12.06 1.22 -2.46
N GLY A 42 12.86 1.90 -1.64
CA GLY A 42 12.44 2.38 -0.31
C GLY A 42 11.30 3.40 -0.39
N ILE A 43 11.41 4.39 -1.30
CA ILE A 43 10.35 5.37 -1.56
C ILE A 43 9.10 4.67 -2.09
N PHE A 44 9.25 3.79 -3.08
CA PHE A 44 8.14 3.03 -3.67
C PHE A 44 7.39 2.21 -2.61
N THR A 45 8.12 1.44 -1.81
CA THR A 45 7.52 0.54 -0.81
C THR A 45 6.81 1.33 0.28
N SER A 46 7.42 2.42 0.74
CA SER A 46 6.80 3.32 1.73
C SER A 46 5.53 3.96 1.20
N PHE A 47 5.59 4.53 0.00
CA PHE A 47 4.49 5.25 -0.63
C PHE A 47 3.32 4.30 -0.98
N TYR A 48 3.63 3.12 -1.51
CA TYR A 48 2.65 2.10 -1.82
C TYR A 48 1.98 1.55 -0.55
N GLY A 49 2.77 1.25 0.49
CA GLY A 49 2.25 0.84 1.80
C GLY A 49 1.35 1.90 2.45
N PHE A 50 1.73 3.18 2.33
CA PHE A 50 0.93 4.31 2.81
C PHE A 50 -0.41 4.42 2.08
N MET A 51 -0.42 4.31 0.74
CA MET A 51 -1.66 4.34 -0.03
C MET A 51 -2.61 3.19 0.35
N LEU A 52 -2.08 1.97 0.49
CA LEU A 52 -2.89 0.82 0.92
C LEU A 52 -3.42 0.99 2.35
N PHE A 53 -2.63 1.58 3.24
CA PHE A 53 -3.05 1.89 4.60
C PHE A 53 -4.19 2.92 4.62
N VAL A 54 -4.10 4.00 3.83
CA VAL A 54 -5.18 4.97 3.67
C VAL A 54 -6.43 4.29 3.14
N LEU A 55 -6.29 3.41 2.13
CA LEU A 55 -7.41 2.64 1.61
C LEU A 55 -8.06 1.80 2.73
N GLY A 56 -7.26 1.13 3.53
CA GLY A 56 -7.70 0.38 4.70
C GLY A 56 -8.41 1.25 5.76
N LEU A 57 -8.00 2.50 5.95
CA LEU A 57 -8.72 3.44 6.82
C LEU A 57 -10.07 3.86 6.24
N VAL A 58 -10.18 4.05 4.93
CA VAL A 58 -11.43 4.43 4.26
C VAL A 58 -12.49 3.32 4.38
N VAL A 59 -12.09 2.05 4.29
CA VAL A 59 -13.00 0.91 4.51
C VAL A 59 -13.16 0.50 5.99
N ALA A 60 -12.41 1.11 6.93
CA ALA A 60 -12.52 0.85 8.36
C ALA A 60 -13.94 0.92 8.94
N PRO A 61 -14.77 1.95 8.64
CA PRO A 61 -16.09 2.08 9.24
C PRO A 61 -17.06 0.98 8.80
N HIS A 62 -16.83 0.37 7.63
CA HIS A 62 -17.68 -0.70 7.11
C HIS A 62 -17.26 -2.09 7.62
N PHE A 63 -15.97 -2.30 7.96
CA PHE A 63 -15.40 -3.63 8.23
C PHE A 63 -14.71 -3.78 9.59
N SER A 64 -14.81 -2.81 10.50
CA SER A 64 -14.12 -2.83 11.80
C SER A 64 -14.40 -4.09 12.66
N LYS A 65 -15.48 -4.82 12.38
CA LYS A 65 -15.85 -6.06 13.11
C LYS A 65 -15.23 -7.34 12.54
N VAL A 66 -14.66 -7.30 11.32
CA VAL A 66 -14.13 -8.49 10.64
C VAL A 66 -12.65 -8.71 11.03
N PRO A 67 -12.24 -9.91 11.49
CA PRO A 67 -10.85 -10.17 11.87
C PRO A 67 -9.87 -10.07 10.68
N LEU A 68 -10.34 -10.39 9.47
CA LEU A 68 -9.57 -10.27 8.22
C LEU A 68 -9.11 -8.82 7.97
N TYR A 69 -9.94 -7.84 8.31
CA TYR A 69 -9.60 -6.42 8.20
C TYR A 69 -8.38 -6.06 9.06
N LYS A 70 -8.31 -6.58 10.29
CA LYS A 70 -7.17 -6.33 11.20
C LYS A 70 -5.87 -6.93 10.68
N VAL A 71 -5.93 -8.13 10.11
CA VAL A 71 -4.76 -8.79 9.48
C VAL A 71 -4.28 -7.98 8.28
N MET A 72 -5.20 -7.53 7.43
CA MET A 72 -4.90 -6.72 6.26
C MET A 72 -4.27 -5.37 6.65
N MET A 73 -4.81 -4.70 7.67
CA MET A 73 -4.24 -3.46 8.21
C MET A 73 -2.84 -3.66 8.78
N ALA A 74 -2.60 -4.74 9.53
CA ALA A 74 -1.27 -5.06 10.05
C ALA A 74 -0.26 -5.30 8.91
N PHE A 75 -0.69 -5.98 7.83
CA PHE A 75 0.14 -6.16 6.64
C PHE A 75 0.51 -4.83 5.98
N PHE A 76 -0.44 -3.90 5.84
CA PHE A 76 -0.16 -2.59 5.24
C PHE A 76 0.81 -1.75 6.09
N VAL A 77 0.66 -1.76 7.42
CA VAL A 77 1.59 -1.09 8.32
C VAL A 77 2.99 -1.73 8.23
N CYS A 78 3.07 -3.06 8.19
CA CYS A 78 4.35 -3.77 8.04
C CYS A 78 5.04 -3.41 6.72
N LEU A 79 4.29 -3.32 5.62
CA LEU A 79 4.80 -2.93 4.30
C LEU A 79 5.33 -1.49 4.32
N MET A 80 4.60 -0.57 4.97
CA MET A 80 5.05 0.80 5.16
C MET A 80 6.35 0.88 5.98
N LEU A 81 6.42 0.15 7.10
CA LEU A 81 7.62 0.10 7.94
C LEU A 81 8.81 -0.51 7.21
N LEU A 82 8.60 -1.55 6.40
CA LEU A 82 9.64 -2.12 5.53
C LEU A 82 10.20 -1.08 4.56
N GLY A 83 9.34 -0.24 3.97
CA GLY A 83 9.78 0.86 3.13
C GLY A 83 10.65 1.87 3.88
N VAL A 84 10.28 2.22 5.11
CA VAL A 84 11.07 3.14 5.95
C VAL A 84 12.41 2.51 6.34
N VAL A 85 12.41 1.23 6.70
CA VAL A 85 13.64 0.48 7.01
C VAL A 85 14.56 0.44 5.79
N LEU A 86 14.01 0.20 4.59
CA LEU A 86 14.76 0.26 3.33
C LEU A 86 15.32 1.66 3.03
N LEU A 87 14.69 2.74 3.49
CA LEU A 87 15.25 4.07 3.34
C LEU A 87 16.38 4.34 4.34
N LEU A 88 16.26 3.86 5.57
CA LEU A 88 17.23 4.14 6.64
C LEU A 88 18.47 3.22 6.63
N TYR A 89 18.35 2.00 6.12
CA TYR A 89 19.44 1.00 6.12
C TYR A 89 20.18 0.90 4.78
N LEU A 90 19.67 1.53 3.72
CA LEU A 90 20.15 1.35 2.35
C LEU A 90 20.76 2.64 1.75
N GLU A 91 21.05 3.63 2.61
CA GLU A 91 21.98 4.75 2.33
C GLU A 91 23.44 4.29 2.30
#